data_AF-A0A2S9SSX0-F1
#
_entry.id   AF-A0A2S9SSX0-F1
#
_cell.length_a   1.000
_cell.length_b   1.000
_cell.length_c   1.000
_cell.angle_alpha   90.00
_cell.angle_beta   90.00
_cell.angle_gamma   90.00
#
_symmetry.space_group_name_H-M   'P 1'
#
loop_
_entity.id
_entity.type
_entity.pdbx_description
1 polymer ?
#
loop_
_entity_poly.entity_id
_entity_poly.type
_entity_poly.pdbx_seq_one_letter_code
_entity_poly.pdbx_strand_id
1 'polypeptide(L)'
;QYIFNIGFWFSIFAVFYIYLFIQYFKDGNKVWLYIFFNIWMFLIFNPIVHYFFAQTALEQFYSIPITIFFTIFYPLEIVAHSFYISSYFDDYLKIFLENKIYIYEVYTPLYFFILYILFSFFSIWSKKSFFVLNILMIGFNFYLYISGYI
;
A
#
# COMPACT_ATOMS: atom_id res chain seq x y z
N GLN A 1 -21.22 16.35 -4.06
CA GLN A 1 -20.49 15.62 -5.12
C GLN A 1 -19.21 14.95 -4.59
N TYR A 2 -18.38 15.62 -3.78
CA TYR A 2 -17.10 15.08 -3.30
C TYR A 2 -17.16 13.89 -2.32
N ILE A 3 -18.18 13.83 -1.45
CA ILE A 3 -18.33 12.74 -0.45
C ILE A 3 -18.58 11.37 -1.12
N PHE A 4 -19.01 11.35 -2.38
CA PHE A 4 -19.22 10.11 -3.15
C PHE A 4 -18.02 9.76 -4.05
N ASN A 5 -16.91 10.51 -3.97
CA ASN A 5 -15.72 10.21 -4.75
C ASN A 5 -14.85 9.17 -4.02
N ILE A 6 -14.59 8.03 -4.67
CA ILE A 6 -13.73 6.96 -4.14
C ILE A 6 -12.31 7.44 -3.82
N GLY A 7 -11.74 8.32 -4.65
CA GLY A 7 -10.41 8.88 -4.42
C GLY A 7 -10.36 9.76 -3.17
N PHE A 8 -11.46 10.44 -2.83
CA PHE A 8 -11.56 11.20 -1.59
C PHE A 8 -11.51 10.27 -0.36
N TRP A 9 -12.24 9.15 -0.39
CA TRP A 9 -12.19 8.16 0.69
C TRP A 9 -10.81 7.50 0.83
N PHE A 10 -10.15 7.15 -0.28
CA PHE A 10 -8.77 6.64 -0.22
C PHE A 10 -7.81 7.65 0.38
N SER A 11 -7.94 8.93 0.07
CA SER A 11 -7.12 9.97 0.71
C SER A 11 -7.36 10.04 2.22
N ILE A 12 -8.62 9.99 2.67
CA ILE A 12 -8.95 9.95 4.10
C ILE A 12 -8.33 8.72 4.77
N PHE A 13 -8.51 7.53 4.19
CA PHE A 13 -7.94 6.31 4.75
C PHE A 13 -6.41 6.36 4.81
N ALA A 14 -5.75 6.88 3.77
CA ALA A 14 -4.30 7.01 3.75
C ALA A 14 -3.81 7.88 4.91
N VAL A 15 -4.39 9.07 5.07
CA VAL A 15 -4.04 9.97 6.17
C VAL A 15 -4.34 9.33 7.52
N PHE A 16 -5.49 8.67 7.67
CA PHE A 16 -5.87 7.96 8.88
C PHE A 16 -4.82 6.91 9.29
N TYR A 17 -4.40 6.03 8.37
CA TYR A 17 -3.42 5.00 8.69
C TYR A 17 -2.02 5.55 8.93
N ILE A 18 -1.64 6.66 8.29
CA ILE A 18 -0.38 7.35 8.61
C ILE A 18 -0.36 7.78 10.07
N TYR A 19 -1.43 8.44 10.54
CA TYR A 19 -1.51 8.86 11.94
C TYR A 19 -1.56 7.66 12.90
N LEU A 20 -2.29 6.61 12.54
CA LEU A 20 -2.34 5.38 13.33
C LEU A 20 -0.95 4.73 13.43
N PHE A 21 -0.20 4.65 12.32
CA PHE A 21 1.17 4.14 12.32
C PHE A 21 2.05 4.94 13.29
N ILE A 22 2.04 6.27 13.18
CA ILE A 22 2.84 7.15 14.04
C ILE A 22 2.45 6.97 15.51
N GLN A 23 1.16 6.87 15.82
CA GLN A 23 0.67 6.68 17.19
C GLN A 23 1.29 5.44 17.86
N TYR A 24 1.47 4.34 17.12
CA TYR A 24 1.91 3.06 17.65
C TYR A 24 3.41 2.78 17.50
N PHE A 25 4.06 3.35 16.48
CA PHE A 25 5.45 3.00 16.14
C PHE A 25 6.46 4.15 16.30
N LYS A 26 6.05 5.36 16.68
CA LYS A 26 6.93 6.55 16.77
C LYS A 26 8.26 6.39 17.50
N ASP A 27 8.36 5.47 18.47
CA ASP A 27 9.54 5.33 19.34
C ASP A 27 10.66 4.46 18.72
N GLY A 28 10.49 3.96 17.49
CA GLY A 28 11.48 3.15 16.78
C GLY A 28 12.63 3.93 16.14
N ASN A 29 13.67 3.22 15.69
CA ASN A 29 14.76 3.80 14.89
C ASN A 29 14.20 4.38 13.58
N LYS A 30 14.56 5.63 13.23
CA LYS A 30 14.11 6.33 12.02
C LYS A 30 14.26 5.52 10.73
N VAL A 31 15.39 4.86 10.51
CA VAL A 31 15.64 4.06 9.30
C VAL A 31 14.72 2.85 9.27
N TRP A 32 14.60 2.17 10.41
CA TRP A 32 13.71 1.02 10.54
C TRP A 32 12.24 1.44 10.35
N LEU A 33 11.81 2.55 10.95
CA LEU A 33 10.47 3.10 10.79
C LEU A 33 10.16 3.47 9.36
N TYR A 34 11.13 4.02 8.62
CA TYR A 34 10.93 4.35 7.21
C TYR A 34 10.67 3.10 6.36
N ILE A 35 11.47 2.05 6.52
CA ILE A 35 11.27 0.78 5.79
C ILE A 35 9.96 0.12 6.23
N PHE A 36 9.74 0.03 7.54
CA PHE A 36 8.56 -0.61 8.11
C PHE A 36 7.27 0.13 7.76
N PHE A 37 7.30 1.46 7.67
CA PHE A 37 6.16 2.26 7.22
C PHE A 37 5.71 1.87 5.81
N ASN A 38 6.64 1.73 4.86
CA ASN A 38 6.30 1.34 3.50
C ASN A 38 5.68 -0.07 3.43
N ILE A 39 6.24 -1.02 4.19
CA ILE A 39 5.69 -2.39 4.28
C ILE A 39 4.29 -2.37 4.92
N TRP A 40 4.16 -1.71 6.06
CA TRP A 40 2.90 -1.70 6.81
C TRP A 40 1.80 -0.95 6.05
N MET A 41 2.10 0.20 5.45
CA MET A 41 1.14 0.95 4.63
C MET A 41 0.67 0.14 3.43
N PHE A 42 1.55 -0.60 2.75
CA PHE A 42 1.17 -1.52 1.68
C PHE A 42 0.15 -2.57 2.18
N LEU A 43 0.49 -3.26 3.28
CA LEU A 43 -0.35 -4.33 3.81
C LEU A 43 -1.69 -3.84 4.36
N ILE A 44 -1.70 -2.74 5.12
CA ILE A 44 -2.90 -2.24 5.82
C ILE A 44 -3.97 -1.72 4.85
N PHE A 45 -3.53 -1.25 3.67
CA PHE A 45 -4.42 -0.72 2.65
C PHE A 45 -5.10 -1.79 1.80
N ASN A 46 -4.47 -2.95 1.63
CA ASN A 46 -4.95 -4.00 0.75
C ASN A 46 -6.42 -4.40 0.99
N PRO A 47 -6.89 -4.62 2.23
CA PRO A 47 -8.31 -4.89 2.49
C PRO A 47 -9.27 -3.81 1.99
N ILE A 48 -8.86 -2.54 2.00
CA ILE A 48 -9.69 -1.41 1.57
C ILE A 48 -9.69 -1.31 0.05
N VAL A 49 -8.51 -1.41 -0.57
CA VAL A 49 -8.38 -1.35 -2.03
C VAL A 49 -9.17 -2.49 -2.68
N HIS A 50 -9.04 -3.71 -2.14
CA HIS A 50 -9.68 -4.90 -2.70
C HIS A 50 -11.19 -4.98 -2.46
N TYR A 51 -11.75 -4.07 -1.65
CA TYR A 51 -13.20 -3.89 -1.61
C TYR A 51 -13.72 -3.19 -2.88
N PHE A 52 -12.93 -2.30 -3.48
CA PHE A 52 -13.31 -1.55 -4.68
C PHE A 52 -12.68 -2.11 -5.97
N PHE A 53 -11.49 -2.71 -5.87
CA PHE A 53 -10.67 -3.16 -7.00
C PHE A 53 -10.11 -4.56 -6.74
N ALA A 54 -10.64 -5.59 -7.38
CA ALA A 54 -10.21 -6.96 -7.11
C ALA A 54 -8.85 -7.36 -7.69
N GLN A 55 -8.26 -6.53 -8.54
CA GLN A 55 -7.05 -6.88 -9.27
C GLN A 55 -5.87 -7.07 -8.33
N THR A 56 -5.35 -8.29 -8.31
CA THR A 56 -4.22 -8.71 -7.50
C THR A 56 -3.14 -9.30 -8.40
N ALA A 57 -1.88 -9.06 -8.05
CA ALA A 57 -0.73 -9.66 -8.70
C ALA A 57 0.43 -9.77 -7.69
N LEU A 58 1.28 -10.79 -7.80
CA LEU A 58 2.42 -10.95 -6.88
C LEU A 58 3.44 -9.81 -7.05
N GLU A 59 3.52 -9.28 -8.25
CA GLU A 59 4.35 -8.15 -8.63
C GLU A 59 3.97 -6.87 -7.87
N GLN A 60 2.79 -6.79 -7.23
CA GLN A 60 2.42 -5.68 -6.36
C GLN A 60 3.38 -5.51 -5.17
N PHE A 61 4.08 -6.56 -4.73
CA PHE A 61 5.12 -6.44 -3.70
C PHE A 61 6.28 -5.56 -4.14
N TYR A 62 6.52 -5.40 -5.45
CA TYR A 62 7.51 -4.46 -5.96
C TYR A 62 7.17 -3.00 -5.62
N SER A 63 5.92 -2.68 -5.32
CA SER A 63 5.53 -1.32 -4.90
C SER A 63 6.31 -0.85 -3.66
N ILE A 64 6.69 -1.73 -2.75
CA ILE A 64 7.44 -1.39 -1.53
C ILE A 64 8.85 -0.85 -1.90
N PRO A 65 9.74 -1.63 -2.57
CA PRO A 65 11.05 -1.11 -2.97
C PRO A 65 10.93 -0.01 -4.02
N ILE A 66 9.95 -0.07 -4.92
CA ILE A 66 9.74 0.98 -5.94
C ILE A 66 9.41 2.30 -5.25
N THR A 67 8.51 2.35 -4.26
CA THR A 67 8.17 3.62 -3.59
C THR A 67 9.40 4.29 -2.96
N ILE A 68 10.25 3.49 -2.31
CA ILE A 68 11.50 3.96 -1.70
C ILE A 68 12.47 4.48 -2.78
N PHE A 69 12.69 3.69 -3.82
CA PHE A 69 13.61 4.04 -4.91
C PHE A 69 13.11 5.25 -5.72
N PHE A 70 11.81 5.28 -6.02
CA PHE A 70 11.15 6.29 -6.84
C PHE A 70 11.22 7.69 -6.22
N THR A 71 11.26 7.76 -4.88
CA THR A 71 11.47 9.01 -4.15
C THR A 71 12.77 9.72 -4.56
N ILE A 72 13.83 8.97 -4.89
CA ILE A 72 15.12 9.51 -5.34
C ILE A 72 15.21 9.53 -6.86
N PHE A 73 14.73 8.47 -7.52
CA PHE A 73 14.76 8.33 -8.97
C PHE A 73 14.02 9.46 -9.69
N TYR A 74 12.81 9.82 -9.21
CA TYR A 74 11.98 10.80 -9.91
C TYR A 74 12.62 12.21 -9.98
N PRO A 75 13.15 12.80 -8.89
CA PRO A 75 13.95 14.02 -8.99
C PRO A 75 15.17 13.90 -9.91
N LEU A 76 15.88 12.76 -9.88
CA LEU A 76 17.05 12.54 -10.73
C LEU A 76 16.68 12.48 -12.22
N GLU A 77 15.56 11.85 -12.55
CA GLU A 77 15.03 11.76 -13.91
C GLU A 77 14.68 13.13 -14.48
N ILE A 78 14.08 14.01 -13.65
CA ILE A 78 13.79 15.41 -14.02
C ILE A 78 15.09 16.17 -14.32
N VAL A 79 16.12 15.99 -13.49
CA VAL A 79 17.44 16.60 -13.71
C VAL A 79 18.08 16.05 -14.99
N ALA A 80 18.04 14.74 -15.21
CA ALA A 80 18.61 14.11 -16.39
C ALA A 80 17.94 14.58 -17.69
N HIS A 81 16.61 14.75 -17.68
CA HIS A 81 15.86 15.34 -18.79
C HIS A 81 16.30 16.78 -19.07
N SER A 82 16.59 17.56 -18.02
CA SER A 82 17.06 18.94 -18.17
C SER A 82 18.45 19.03 -18.83
N PHE A 83 19.26 17.97 -18.77
CA PHE A 83 20.59 17.89 -19.38
C PHE A 83 20.66 16.98 -20.61
N TYR A 84 19.53 16.50 -21.15
CA TYR A 84 19.47 15.59 -22.30
C TYR A 84 20.19 14.24 -22.11
N ILE A 85 20.29 13.74 -20.87
CA ILE A 85 20.91 12.45 -20.51
C ILE A 85 19.84 11.43 -20.06
N SER A 86 18.54 11.75 -20.24
CA SER A 86 17.42 10.93 -19.76
C SER A 86 17.31 9.54 -20.38
N SER A 87 17.83 9.36 -21.60
CA SER A 87 17.70 8.10 -22.35
C SER A 87 18.15 6.87 -21.56
N TYR A 88 19.15 7.02 -20.68
CA TYR A 88 19.62 5.94 -19.82
C TYR A 88 18.56 5.48 -18.81
N PHE A 89 17.78 6.41 -18.23
CA PHE A 89 16.72 6.08 -17.26
C PHE A 89 15.45 5.57 -17.96
N ASP A 90 15.15 6.08 -19.15
CA ASP A 90 13.99 5.69 -19.95
C ASP A 90 14.03 4.21 -20.34
N ASP A 91 15.23 3.67 -20.66
CA ASP A 91 15.40 2.26 -21.01
C ASP A 91 15.05 1.32 -19.83
N TYR A 92 15.40 1.69 -18.59
CA TYR A 92 15.01 0.91 -17.41
C TYR A 92 13.50 0.93 -17.17
N LEU A 93 12.86 2.09 -17.35
CA LEU A 93 11.42 2.22 -17.25
C LEU A 93 10.71 1.37 -18.30
N LYS A 94 11.24 1.35 -19.53
CA LYS A 94 10.70 0.54 -20.62
C LYS A 94 10.75 -0.96 -20.31
N ILE A 95 11.88 -1.46 -19.82
CA ILE A 95 12.01 -2.86 -19.37
C ILE A 95 10.97 -3.18 -18.29
N PHE A 96 10.77 -2.28 -17.34
CA PHE A 96 9.78 -2.47 -16.28
C PHE A 96 8.34 -2.51 -16.81
N LEU A 97 7.98 -1.61 -17.73
CA LEU A 97 6.64 -1.51 -18.31
C LEU A 97 6.29 -2.64 -19.30
N GLU A 98 7.28 -3.22 -19.97
CA GLU A 98 7.07 -4.34 -20.90
C GLU A 98 6.90 -5.68 -20.20
N ASN A 99 7.16 -5.76 -18.88
CA ASN A 99 6.95 -6.98 -18.12
C ASN A 99 5.46 -7.36 -18.09
N LYS A 100 5.17 -8.60 -18.50
CA LYS A 100 3.84 -9.17 -18.40
C LYS A 100 3.54 -9.53 -16.96
N ILE A 101 2.52 -8.90 -16.38
CA ILE A 101 2.05 -9.15 -15.04
C ILE A 101 0.88 -10.13 -15.10
N TYR A 102 0.93 -11.18 -14.29
CA TYR A 102 -0.20 -12.10 -14.15
C TYR A 102 -1.19 -11.54 -13.13
N ILE A 103 -2.42 -11.25 -13.57
CA ILE A 103 -3.45 -10.62 -12.75
C ILE A 103 -4.57 -11.63 -12.49
N TYR A 104 -5.01 -11.71 -11.24
CA TYR A 104 -6.18 -12.47 -10.82
C TYR A 104 -7.06 -11.60 -9.92
N GLU A 105 -8.31 -12.03 -9.69
CA GLU A 105 -9.31 -11.23 -8.99
C GLU A 105 -9.64 -11.80 -7.60
N VAL A 106 -9.49 -10.97 -6.58
CA VAL A 106 -9.90 -11.26 -5.20
C VAL A 106 -10.60 -10.04 -4.61
N TYR A 107 -11.86 -10.20 -4.24
CA TYR A 107 -12.64 -9.13 -3.60
C TYR A 107 -12.59 -9.23 -2.07
N THR A 108 -12.53 -8.09 -1.39
CA THR A 108 -12.83 -8.02 0.04
C THR A 108 -14.34 -8.14 0.26
N PRO A 109 -14.84 -9.15 0.97
CA PRO A 109 -16.27 -9.25 1.21
C PRO A 109 -16.75 -8.16 2.18
N LEU A 110 -17.99 -7.68 1.99
CA LEU A 110 -18.55 -6.55 2.75
C LEU A 110 -18.47 -6.73 4.27
N TYR A 111 -18.76 -7.94 4.77
CA TYR A 111 -18.70 -8.21 6.21
C TYR A 111 -17.29 -8.01 6.78
N PHE A 112 -16.27 -8.44 6.04
CA PHE A 112 -14.87 -8.29 6.45
C PHE A 112 -14.46 -6.83 6.36
N PHE A 113 -14.87 -6.12 5.31
CA PHE A 113 -14.59 -4.69 5.15
C PHE A 113 -15.17 -3.87 6.31
N ILE A 114 -16.43 -4.11 6.69
CA ILE A 114 -17.07 -3.42 7.83
C ILE A 114 -16.33 -3.75 9.13
N LEU A 115 -16.04 -5.03 9.39
CA LEU A 115 -15.28 -5.46 10.56
C LEU A 115 -13.91 -4.77 10.63
N TYR A 116 -13.21 -4.72 9.50
CA TYR A 116 -11.89 -4.14 9.37
C TYR A 116 -11.92 -2.64 9.71
N ILE A 117 -12.87 -1.88 9.13
CA ILE A 117 -13.05 -0.46 9.42
C ILE A 117 -13.38 -0.21 10.90
N LEU A 118 -14.24 -1.03 11.51
CA LEU A 118 -14.56 -0.90 12.93
C LEU A 118 -13.31 -1.06 13.81
N PHE A 119 -12.51 -2.10 13.55
CA PHE A 119 -11.25 -2.28 14.27
C PHE A 119 -10.24 -1.17 13.98
N SER A 120 -10.20 -0.63 12.76
CA SER A 120 -9.40 0.55 12.44
C SER A 120 -9.76 1.72 13.35
N PHE A 121 -11.04 2.11 13.44
CA PHE A 121 -11.44 3.20 14.33
C PHE A 121 -11.21 2.88 15.81
N PHE A 122 -11.52 1.67 16.27
CA PHE A 122 -11.26 1.30 17.67
C PHE A 122 -9.77 1.29 18.04
N SER A 123 -8.88 1.13 17.06
CA SER A 123 -7.45 1.20 17.26
C SER A 123 -6.96 2.59 17.70
N ILE A 124 -7.76 3.65 17.51
CA ILE A 124 -7.43 4.99 18.03
C ILE A 124 -7.30 4.95 19.55
N TRP A 125 -8.21 4.25 20.23
CA TRP A 125 -8.30 4.25 21.70
C TRP A 125 -7.71 3.00 22.36
N SER A 126 -7.56 1.89 21.64
CA SER A 126 -7.23 0.60 22.22
C SER A 126 -6.08 -0.11 21.51
N LYS A 127 -5.00 -0.37 22.26
CA LYS A 127 -3.87 -1.19 21.78
C LYS A 127 -4.29 -2.61 21.41
N LYS A 128 -5.28 -3.17 22.10
CA LYS A 128 -5.81 -4.51 21.79
C LYS A 128 -6.50 -4.51 20.43
N SER A 129 -7.27 -3.47 20.13
CA SER A 129 -7.94 -3.32 18.83
C SER A 129 -6.92 -3.14 17.70
N PHE A 130 -5.84 -2.39 17.96
CA PHE A 130 -4.73 -2.28 17.02
C PHE A 130 -4.06 -3.63 16.74
N PHE A 131 -3.83 -4.44 17.77
CA PHE A 131 -3.29 -5.79 17.57
C PHE A 131 -4.21 -6.67 16.72
N VAL A 132 -5.52 -6.65 17.00
CA VAL A 132 -6.52 -7.37 16.20
C VAL A 132 -6.53 -6.87 14.75
N LEU A 133 -6.46 -5.56 14.52
CA LEU A 133 -6.37 -4.97 13.19
C LEU A 133 -5.17 -5.51 12.40
N ASN A 134 -3.99 -5.60 13.03
CA ASN A 134 -2.80 -6.14 12.39
C ASN A 134 -2.93 -7.64 12.08
N ILE A 135 -3.62 -8.41 12.93
CA ILE A 135 -3.93 -9.82 12.63
C ILE A 135 -4.86 -9.92 11.42
N LEU A 136 -5.93 -9.11 11.38
CA LEU A 136 -6.86 -9.07 10.24
C LEU A 136 -6.14 -8.68 8.96
N MET A 137 -5.25 -7.68 9.02
CA MET A 137 -4.41 -7.25 7.91
C MET A 137 -3.55 -8.40 7.39
N ILE A 138 -2.77 -9.06 8.26
CA ILE A 138 -1.87 -10.15 7.85
C ILE A 138 -2.68 -11.32 7.28
N GLY A 139 -3.78 -11.70 7.94
CA GLY A 139 -4.66 -12.78 7.48
C GLY A 139 -5.27 -12.49 6.10
N PHE A 140 -5.74 -11.26 5.87
CA PHE A 140 -6.26 -10.85 4.57
C PHE A 140 -5.19 -10.88 3.48
N ASN A 141 -4.00 -10.34 3.74
CA ASN A 141 -2.91 -10.36 2.77
C ASN A 141 -2.47 -11.79 2.45
N PHE A 142 -2.45 -12.69 3.44
CA PHE A 142 -2.16 -14.10 3.20
C PHE A 142 -3.21 -14.76 2.30
N TYR A 143 -4.50 -14.54 2.59
CA TYR A 143 -5.59 -14.98 1.72
C TYR A 143 -5.45 -14.43 0.30
N LEU A 144 -5.23 -13.12 0.18
CA LEU A 144 -5.10 -12.38 -1.08
C LEU A 144 -4.02 -12.99 -2.01
N TYR A 145 -2.84 -13.26 -1.47
CA TYR A 145 -1.72 -13.77 -2.28
C TYR A 145 -1.72 -15.27 -2.51
N ILE A 146 -2.46 -16.04 -1.70
CA ILE A 146 -2.62 -17.49 -1.90
C ILE A 146 -3.77 -17.82 -2.84
N SER A 147 -4.83 -17.02 -2.87
CA SER A 147 -5.95 -17.23 -3.79
C SER A 147 -5.57 -17.23 -5.27
N GLY A 148 -4.43 -16.66 -5.65
CA GLY A 148 -3.91 -16.75 -7.03
C GLY A 148 -3.32 -18.12 -7.40
N TYR A 149 -3.10 -19.01 -6.42
CA TYR A 149 -2.53 -20.35 -6.61
C TYR A 149 -3.54 -21.49 -6.41
N ILE A 150 -4.77 -21.17 -6.01
CA ILE A 150 -5.87 -22.12 -5.77
C ILE A 150 -6.84 -22.05 -6.95
#